data_AF-A0A8J5CVJ5-F1
#
_entry.id   AF-A0A8J5CVJ5-F1
#
_cell.length_a   1.000
_cell.length_b   1.000
_cell.length_c   1.000
_cell.angle_alpha   90.00
_cell.angle_beta   90.00
_cell.angle_gamma   90.00
#
_symmetry.space_group_name_H-M   'P 1'
#
loop_
_entity.id
_entity.type
_entity.pdbx_description
1 polymer ?
#
loop_
_entity_poly.entity_id
_entity_poly.type
_entity_poly.pdbx_seq_one_letter_code
_entity_poly.pdbx_strand_id
1 'polypeptide(L)'
;MKKALDGILAQKEKTTNGCPEDSNPARAGHAIPSTSRTYEAECIFYQKTNKYAKRQKTREVLVKCRELRADTKIRNATTKKLDSRILGIVSRDIVAAEAHYHSSCYRFYTRGKTSQQKGAVSADDKEDEDIYEAAVSQSYSELFHYIRMKLFGTPKVLMMTDVTSRLVASMKSFGVDQVQDSTKKHLRQGIEEFGGFLHIIQDHNGKLLISPDSLTVQKLVRENQSLKKQLKTLSRGDAKELQTKAAKQLRADIKTKAKDIYQSWPPEIESVKPDIVPESLLRFLRTLLTGSNKSRSSAAGGNSVNELRYQLICVKRREAESSQLPPCRDCLSLHAQRANFQAAIWRRCLEPKANMPSPSEHGWTEEDGKLNILWMRSAPAPEVVLELLACKCSRVCKLPDCACLVNGLTCTDMCKLQTCTNQAVQQQEPDLEPDSEDSQDE
;
A
#
# COMPACT_ATOMS: atom_id res chain seq x y z
N MET A 1 13.37 -22.35 14.84
CA MET A 1 13.53 -20.96 14.35
C MET A 1 14.77 -20.23 14.86
N LYS A 2 15.31 -20.52 16.05
CA LYS A 2 16.55 -19.88 16.55
C LYS A 2 17.81 -20.22 15.72
N LYS A 3 17.99 -21.49 15.35
CA LYS A 3 19.12 -21.96 14.52
C LYS A 3 19.17 -21.42 13.08
N ALA A 4 18.05 -20.92 12.53
CA ALA A 4 18.02 -20.32 11.20
C ALA A 4 18.42 -18.83 11.24
N LEU A 5 18.26 -18.16 12.39
CA LEU A 5 18.66 -16.77 12.58
C LEU A 5 20.17 -16.65 12.83
N ASP A 6 20.76 -17.62 13.54
CA ASP A 6 22.19 -17.61 13.88
C ASP A 6 23.10 -17.82 12.65
N GLY A 7 22.62 -18.54 11.63
CA GLY A 7 23.35 -18.76 10.37
C GLY A 7 23.47 -17.53 9.47
N ILE A 8 22.52 -16.59 9.56
CA ILE A 8 22.50 -15.37 8.74
C ILE A 8 23.40 -14.27 9.36
N LEU A 9 23.57 -14.29 10.68
CA LEU A 9 24.47 -13.36 11.38
C LEU A 9 25.95 -13.75 11.20
N ALA A 10 26.27 -15.04 11.14
CA ALA A 10 27.64 -15.52 10.93
C ALA A 10 28.19 -15.32 9.51
N GLN A 11 27.34 -15.07 8.50
CA GLN A 11 27.77 -14.75 7.13
C GLN A 11 28.10 -13.26 6.93
N LYS A 12 27.71 -12.39 7.87
CA LYS A 12 27.95 -10.93 7.78
C LYS A 12 29.29 -10.47 8.35
N GLU A 13 30.02 -11.33 9.07
CA GLU A 13 31.29 -11.01 9.71
C GLU A 13 32.54 -11.51 8.95
N LYS A 14 32.37 -12.07 7.74
CA LYS A 14 33.50 -12.62 6.94
C LYS A 14 33.87 -11.82 5.68
N THR A 15 33.30 -10.64 5.47
CA THR A 15 33.65 -9.79 4.31
C THR A 15 34.22 -8.44 4.72
N THR A 16 35.31 -8.45 5.49
CA THR A 16 36.24 -7.33 5.59
C THR A 16 37.65 -7.91 5.77
N ASN A 17 38.40 -8.03 4.67
CA ASN A 17 39.87 -7.87 4.61
C ASN A 17 40.39 -8.27 3.21
N GLY A 18 41.21 -7.39 2.63
CA GLY A 18 42.10 -7.74 1.51
C GLY A 18 42.08 -6.74 0.34
N CYS A 19 42.92 -5.69 0.44
CA CYS A 19 43.47 -5.01 -0.74
C CYS A 19 44.55 -5.94 -1.36
N PRO A 20 44.78 -5.86 -2.67
CA PRO A 20 46.13 -5.50 -3.10
C PRO A 20 46.17 -4.44 -4.21
N GLU A 21 47.23 -3.63 -4.13
CA GLU A 21 47.65 -2.60 -5.08
C GLU A 21 48.13 -3.22 -6.40
N ASP A 22 47.84 -2.54 -7.53
CA ASP A 22 48.75 -2.46 -8.68
C ASP A 22 48.45 -1.23 -9.57
N SER A 23 49.43 -0.31 -9.58
CA SER A 23 49.99 0.48 -10.70
C SER A 23 49.12 1.20 -11.76
N ASN A 24 48.90 2.52 -11.57
CA ASN A 24 48.92 3.73 -12.48
C ASN A 24 48.51 3.68 -14.00
N PRO A 25 48.18 4.80 -14.72
CA PRO A 25 48.04 6.21 -14.31
C PRO A 25 46.84 7.03 -14.89
N ALA A 26 46.68 8.24 -14.34
CA ALA A 26 46.16 9.48 -14.96
C ALA A 26 44.64 9.62 -15.26
N ARG A 27 43.93 10.28 -14.32
CA ARG A 27 42.81 11.19 -14.66
C ARG A 27 42.75 12.34 -13.65
N ALA A 28 42.72 13.56 -14.19
CA ALA A 28 42.81 14.82 -13.46
C ALA A 28 41.78 14.89 -12.32
N GLY A 29 42.28 14.97 -11.09
CA GLY A 29 41.47 15.09 -9.89
C GLY A 29 40.80 16.46 -9.81
N HIS A 30 39.50 16.46 -9.53
CA HIS A 30 38.84 17.58 -8.90
C HIS A 30 39.52 17.84 -7.54
N ALA A 31 40.13 19.01 -7.39
CA ALA A 31 40.72 19.43 -6.13
C ALA A 31 39.67 19.49 -5.03
N ILE A 32 39.95 18.83 -3.91
CA ILE A 32 39.21 18.91 -2.65
C ILE A 32 39.20 20.39 -2.20
N PRO A 33 38.07 20.96 -1.71
CA PRO A 33 38.07 22.34 -1.23
C PRO A 33 39.00 22.48 -0.02
N SER A 34 40.05 23.28 -0.18
CA SER A 34 40.96 23.65 0.90
C SER A 34 40.18 24.32 2.04
N THR A 35 40.37 23.85 3.28
CA THR A 35 39.84 24.45 4.52
C THR A 35 40.58 25.75 4.90
N SER A 36 41.38 26.31 3.99
CA SER A 36 42.18 27.51 4.23
C SER A 36 41.33 28.77 4.38
N ARG A 37 41.69 29.59 5.38
CA ARG A 37 41.09 30.90 5.64
C ARG A 37 41.51 31.96 4.63
N THR A 38 42.59 31.72 3.88
CA THR A 38 43.13 32.59 2.83
C THR A 38 43.24 31.85 1.50
N TYR A 39 43.14 32.59 0.39
CA TYR A 39 43.39 32.09 -0.95
C TYR A 39 44.88 31.85 -1.17
N GLU A 40 45.19 30.87 -2.01
CA GLU A 40 46.54 30.66 -2.51
C GLU A 40 47.05 31.91 -3.25
N ALA A 41 48.37 32.11 -3.25
CA ALA A 41 49.01 33.27 -3.85
C ALA A 41 49.05 33.17 -5.38
N GLU A 42 47.89 33.01 -6.01
CA GLU A 42 47.69 32.91 -7.45
C GLU A 42 46.66 33.94 -7.95
N CYS A 43 46.74 34.29 -9.23
CA CYS A 43 45.80 35.24 -9.82
C CYS A 43 44.39 34.66 -9.91
N ILE A 44 43.41 35.23 -9.19
CA ILE A 44 42.01 34.75 -9.18
C ILE A 44 41.36 34.66 -10.56
N PHE A 45 41.81 35.47 -11.53
CA PHE A 45 41.28 35.44 -12.90
C PHE A 45 42.00 34.43 -13.81
N TYR A 46 43.30 34.21 -13.61
CA TYR A 46 44.18 33.49 -14.54
C TYR A 46 44.75 32.18 -13.97
N GLN A 47 44.53 31.90 -12.67
CA GLN A 47 44.90 30.67 -11.95
C GLN A 47 46.38 30.30 -12.09
N LYS A 48 47.24 31.31 -12.19
CA LYS A 48 48.69 31.16 -12.24
C LYS A 48 49.34 32.31 -11.50
N THR A 49 50.48 32.02 -10.87
CA THR A 49 51.34 33.02 -10.22
C THR A 49 52.04 33.92 -11.24
N ASN A 50 52.48 33.33 -12.35
CA ASN A 50 53.31 33.99 -13.36
C ASN A 50 52.50 34.34 -14.62
N LYS A 51 52.57 35.61 -15.04
CA LYS A 51 52.06 36.12 -16.32
C LYS A 51 53.09 37.10 -16.90
N TYR A 52 53.42 37.01 -18.18
CA TYR A 52 54.33 37.99 -18.82
C TYR A 52 53.58 39.27 -19.17
N ALA A 53 54.21 40.43 -18.92
CA ALA A 53 53.66 41.72 -19.29
C ALA A 53 53.60 41.84 -20.82
N LYS A 54 52.49 42.37 -21.33
CA LYS A 54 52.25 42.46 -22.78
C LYS A 54 53.37 43.31 -23.43
N ARG A 55 54.12 42.71 -24.36
CA ARG A 55 55.26 43.31 -25.10
C ARG A 55 56.55 43.56 -24.29
N GLN A 56 56.69 42.94 -23.11
CA GLN A 56 57.94 42.95 -22.34
C GLN A 56 58.35 41.52 -21.95
N LYS A 57 59.66 41.26 -21.78
CA LYS A 57 60.17 39.98 -21.26
C LYS A 57 60.08 39.86 -19.73
N THR A 58 59.47 40.84 -19.07
CA THR A 58 59.30 40.93 -17.62
C THR A 58 57.97 40.31 -17.17
N ARG A 59 57.95 39.71 -15.97
CA ARG A 59 56.75 39.12 -15.38
C ARG A 59 55.91 40.21 -14.69
N GLU A 60 54.60 40.16 -14.85
CA GLU A 60 53.66 40.99 -14.09
C GLU A 60 53.69 40.58 -12.62
N VAL A 61 53.82 41.58 -11.75
CA VAL A 61 53.75 41.38 -10.29
C VAL A 61 52.32 40.98 -9.93
N LEU A 62 52.23 39.95 -9.09
CA LEU A 62 50.98 39.52 -8.51
C LEU A 62 50.60 40.46 -7.35
N VAL A 63 49.44 41.09 -7.44
CA VAL A 63 48.97 42.13 -6.50
C VAL A 63 47.95 41.53 -5.55
N LYS A 64 48.19 41.66 -4.24
CA LYS A 64 47.22 41.32 -3.18
C LYS A 64 46.10 42.36 -3.14
N CYS A 65 44.84 41.91 -3.07
CA CYS A 65 43.69 42.79 -2.90
C CYS A 65 43.70 43.37 -1.48
N ARG A 66 43.86 44.70 -1.37
CA ARG A 66 43.89 45.42 -0.09
C ARG A 66 42.74 46.39 0.10
N GLU A 67 42.01 46.69 -0.97
CA GLU A 67 41.01 47.76 -0.99
C GLU A 67 39.60 47.19 -1.21
N LEU A 68 38.65 47.58 -0.36
CA LEU A 68 37.23 47.23 -0.51
C LEU A 68 36.66 47.72 -1.85
N ARG A 69 37.15 48.86 -2.37
CA ARG A 69 36.72 49.37 -3.68
C ARG A 69 37.11 48.44 -4.84
N ALA A 70 38.24 47.74 -4.72
CA ALA A 70 38.65 46.75 -5.72
C ALA A 70 37.72 45.53 -5.66
N ASP A 71 37.37 45.07 -4.46
CA ASP A 71 36.39 44.00 -4.23
C ASP A 71 35.01 44.35 -4.80
N THR A 72 34.47 45.53 -4.49
CA THR A 72 33.17 45.98 -5.04
C THR A 72 33.18 46.00 -6.57
N LYS A 73 34.28 46.45 -7.21
CA LYS A 73 34.39 46.45 -8.67
C LYS A 73 34.44 45.04 -9.26
N ILE A 74 35.11 44.11 -8.60
CA ILE A 74 35.19 42.71 -9.06
C ILE A 74 33.82 42.06 -8.89
N ARG A 75 33.14 42.25 -7.76
CA ARG A 75 31.76 41.77 -7.54
C ARG A 75 30.81 42.29 -8.62
N ASN A 76 30.76 43.60 -8.81
CA ASN A 76 29.88 44.22 -9.81
C ASN A 76 30.17 43.72 -11.24
N ALA A 77 31.46 43.59 -11.60
CA ALA A 77 31.84 43.04 -12.90
C ALA A 77 31.50 41.55 -13.03
N THR A 78 31.54 40.79 -11.94
CA THR A 78 31.25 39.37 -11.89
C THR A 78 29.75 39.11 -11.99
N THR A 79 28.92 39.85 -11.25
CA THR A 79 27.46 39.80 -11.35
C THR A 79 27.01 40.13 -12.77
N LYS A 80 27.56 41.19 -13.38
CA LYS A 80 27.27 41.55 -14.79
C LYS A 80 27.72 40.53 -15.82
N LYS A 81 28.73 39.71 -15.52
CA LYS A 81 29.27 38.71 -16.45
C LYS A 81 28.75 37.30 -16.18
N LEU A 82 28.00 37.08 -15.09
CA LEU A 82 27.54 35.79 -14.61
C LEU A 82 28.66 34.72 -14.58
N ASP A 83 29.89 35.13 -14.24
CA ASP A 83 31.04 34.24 -14.16
C ASP A 83 30.96 33.42 -12.85
N SER A 84 30.39 32.21 -12.96
CA SER A 84 30.13 31.31 -11.82
C SER A 84 31.40 31.00 -11.00
N ARG A 85 32.56 30.96 -11.64
CA ARG A 85 33.84 30.69 -10.96
C ARG A 85 34.27 31.88 -10.12
N ILE A 86 34.21 33.09 -10.66
CA ILE A 86 34.57 34.28 -9.90
C ILE A 86 33.49 34.61 -8.86
N LEU A 87 32.21 34.30 -9.11
CA LEU A 87 31.12 34.38 -8.12
C LEU A 87 31.46 33.56 -6.87
N GLY A 88 31.96 32.33 -7.06
CA GLY A 88 32.46 31.50 -5.97
C GLY A 88 33.63 32.15 -5.20
N ILE A 89 34.57 32.80 -5.90
CA ILE A 89 35.72 33.48 -5.26
C ILE A 89 35.28 34.73 -4.49
N VAL A 90 34.40 35.55 -5.08
CA VAL A 90 33.90 36.75 -4.39
C VAL A 90 32.84 36.43 -3.35
N SER A 91 32.34 35.20 -3.21
CA SER A 91 31.41 34.86 -2.11
C SER A 91 32.02 35.13 -0.72
N ARG A 92 33.35 35.09 -0.61
CA ARG A 92 34.14 35.48 0.57
C ARG A 92 34.56 36.94 0.45
N ASP A 93 34.84 37.59 1.57
CA ASP A 93 35.55 38.86 1.56
C ASP A 93 36.95 38.62 1.00
N ILE A 94 37.19 39.06 -0.24
CA ILE A 94 38.44 38.76 -0.95
C ILE A 94 39.63 39.56 -0.42
N VAL A 95 39.39 40.64 0.33
CA VAL A 95 40.42 41.39 1.02
C VAL A 95 40.86 40.61 2.26
N ALA A 96 39.89 40.16 3.07
CA ALA A 96 40.16 39.33 4.24
C ALA A 96 40.72 37.94 3.88
N ALA A 97 40.27 37.37 2.77
CA ALA A 97 40.76 36.10 2.24
C ALA A 97 42.06 36.23 1.44
N GLU A 98 42.69 37.42 1.41
CA GLU A 98 44.00 37.65 0.78
C GLU A 98 44.07 37.26 -0.70
N ALA A 99 43.03 37.56 -1.48
CA ALA A 99 43.01 37.26 -2.90
C ALA A 99 44.09 38.02 -3.66
N HIS A 100 44.62 37.40 -4.71
CA HIS A 100 45.67 37.98 -5.54
C HIS A 100 45.24 38.09 -7.01
N TYR A 101 45.71 39.11 -7.74
CA TYR A 101 45.49 39.26 -9.17
C TYR A 101 46.63 39.99 -9.87
N HIS A 102 46.81 39.75 -11.17
CA HIS A 102 47.66 40.63 -11.99
C HIS A 102 46.88 41.91 -12.32
N SER A 103 47.58 43.06 -12.36
CA SER A 103 46.96 44.36 -12.68
C SER A 103 46.24 44.36 -14.02
N SER A 104 46.82 43.70 -15.04
CA SER A 104 46.18 43.56 -16.35
C SER A 104 44.94 42.66 -16.32
N CYS A 105 44.94 41.59 -15.52
CA CYS A 105 43.80 40.69 -15.35
C CYS A 105 42.64 41.40 -14.64
N TYR A 106 42.92 42.12 -13.56
CA TYR A 106 41.94 42.95 -12.88
C TYR A 106 41.34 43.99 -13.82
N ARG A 107 42.18 44.72 -14.57
CA ARG A 107 41.73 45.76 -15.50
C ARG A 107 40.90 45.18 -16.64
N PHE A 108 41.29 44.03 -17.19
CA PHE A 108 40.54 43.36 -18.26
C PHE A 108 39.22 42.77 -17.76
N TYR A 109 39.23 42.23 -16.54
CA TYR A 109 38.05 41.62 -15.95
C TYR A 109 37.04 42.67 -15.48
N THR A 110 37.48 43.78 -14.91
CA THR A 110 36.58 44.85 -14.41
C THR A 110 36.09 45.80 -15.49
N ARG A 111 36.80 45.93 -16.62
CA ARG A 111 36.30 46.67 -17.79
C ARG A 111 35.38 45.74 -18.59
N GLY A 112 34.13 46.16 -18.78
CA GLY A 112 33.23 45.51 -19.74
C GLY A 112 33.87 45.50 -21.13
N LYS A 113 33.61 44.47 -21.94
CA LYS A 113 34.00 44.49 -23.35
C LYS A 113 33.40 45.76 -23.96
N THR A 114 34.23 46.68 -24.44
CA THR A 114 33.80 47.64 -25.45
C THR A 114 33.36 46.81 -26.66
N SER A 115 32.05 46.67 -26.83
CA SER A 115 31.47 46.00 -28.00
C SER A 115 31.74 46.87 -29.22
N GLN A 116 32.71 46.46 -30.04
CA GLN A 116 32.69 46.77 -31.46
C GLN A 116 31.65 45.85 -32.11
N GLN A 117 30.56 46.47 -32.57
CA GLN A 117 29.58 46.08 -33.60
C GLN A 117 29.28 44.59 -33.85
N LYS A 118 28.00 44.23 -33.73
CA LYS A 118 27.18 43.74 -34.87
C LYS A 118 25.68 43.83 -34.55
N GLY A 119 24.91 44.34 -35.51
CA GLY A 119 23.45 44.25 -35.59
C GLY A 119 22.70 45.43 -34.98
N ALA A 120 22.07 46.24 -35.83
CA ALA A 120 21.08 47.23 -35.41
C ALA A 120 19.85 46.49 -34.85
N VAL A 121 19.56 46.72 -33.57
CA VAL A 121 18.29 46.37 -32.94
C VAL A 121 17.73 47.68 -32.37
N SER A 122 16.41 47.87 -32.51
CA SER A 122 15.63 49.06 -32.17
C SER A 122 15.92 49.58 -30.76
N ALA A 123 15.71 50.87 -30.53
CA ALA A 123 15.82 51.47 -29.19
C ALA A 123 14.79 50.89 -28.21
N ASP A 124 13.59 50.51 -28.69
CA ASP A 124 12.53 49.87 -27.89
C ASP A 124 12.93 48.49 -27.34
N ASP A 125 13.58 47.64 -28.14
CA ASP A 125 13.92 46.27 -27.74
C ASP A 125 14.96 46.23 -26.60
N LYS A 126 15.79 47.28 -26.46
CA LYS A 126 16.76 47.37 -25.36
C LYS A 126 16.14 47.75 -24.03
N GLU A 127 15.12 48.61 -24.05
CA GLU A 127 14.42 49.00 -22.82
C GLU A 127 13.62 47.82 -22.26
N ASP A 128 12.95 47.04 -23.12
CA ASP A 128 12.23 45.83 -22.73
C ASP A 128 13.18 44.72 -22.21
N GLU A 129 14.37 44.56 -22.80
CA GLU A 129 15.38 43.60 -22.34
C GLU A 129 15.98 44.01 -20.98
N ASP A 130 16.24 45.31 -20.76
CA ASP A 130 16.70 45.83 -19.47
C ASP A 130 15.63 45.71 -18.37
N ILE A 131 14.34 45.90 -18.70
CA ILE A 131 13.20 45.71 -17.78
C ILE A 131 13.07 44.23 -17.41
N TYR A 132 13.17 43.31 -18.37
CA TYR A 132 13.10 41.88 -18.12
C TYR A 132 14.25 41.42 -17.20
N GLU A 133 15.49 41.82 -17.47
CA GLU A 133 16.65 41.45 -16.67
C GLU A 133 16.56 41.99 -15.23
N ALA A 134 16.03 43.22 -15.06
CA ALA A 134 15.78 43.79 -13.74
C ALA A 134 14.72 43.00 -12.96
N ALA A 135 13.61 42.62 -13.61
CA ALA A 135 12.56 41.80 -13.01
C ALA A 135 13.09 40.41 -12.62
N VAL A 136 13.89 39.77 -13.48
CA VAL A 136 14.56 38.49 -13.18
C VAL A 136 15.41 38.61 -11.92
N SER A 137 16.27 39.62 -11.84
CA SER A 137 17.15 39.86 -10.69
C SER A 137 16.36 40.05 -9.39
N GLN A 138 15.28 40.83 -9.42
CA GLN A 138 14.40 41.03 -8.26
C GLN A 138 13.66 39.75 -7.85
N SER A 139 13.13 38.99 -8.81
CA SER A 139 12.43 37.73 -8.52
C SER A 139 13.34 36.66 -7.95
N TYR A 140 14.58 36.54 -8.43
CA TYR A 140 15.58 35.65 -7.83
C TYR A 140 15.95 36.09 -6.41
N SER A 141 16.12 37.39 -6.18
CA SER A 141 16.39 37.94 -4.84
C SER A 141 15.26 37.59 -3.86
N GLU A 142 14.00 37.78 -4.25
CA GLU A 142 12.83 37.45 -3.42
C GLU A 142 12.74 35.93 -3.16
N LEU A 143 12.99 35.11 -4.18
CA LEU A 143 13.00 33.66 -4.05
C LEU A 143 14.09 33.19 -3.09
N PHE A 144 15.29 33.73 -3.20
CA PHE A 144 16.41 33.36 -2.33
C PHE A 144 16.18 33.85 -0.90
N HIS A 145 15.57 35.02 -0.73
CA HIS A 145 15.13 35.49 0.58
C HIS A 145 14.11 34.53 1.21
N TYR A 146 13.12 34.05 0.43
CA TYR A 146 12.18 33.03 0.89
C TYR A 146 12.87 31.73 1.33
N ILE A 147 13.82 31.22 0.54
CA ILE A 147 14.58 30.01 0.90
C ILE A 147 15.33 30.24 2.22
N ARG A 148 16.04 31.36 2.35
CA ARG A 148 16.81 31.68 3.57
C ARG A 148 15.94 31.84 4.81
N MET A 149 14.83 32.56 4.70
CA MET A 149 14.02 32.94 5.86
C MET A 149 12.93 31.93 6.21
N LYS A 150 12.34 31.26 5.22
CA LYS A 150 11.19 30.37 5.42
C LYS A 150 11.58 28.90 5.36
N LEU A 151 12.35 28.48 4.35
CA LEU A 151 12.70 27.07 4.18
C LEU A 151 13.70 26.59 5.24
N PHE A 152 14.72 27.39 5.55
CA PHE A 152 15.64 27.05 6.66
C PHE A 152 15.01 27.23 8.05
N GLY A 153 14.07 28.18 8.19
CA GLY A 153 13.33 28.37 9.44
C GLY A 153 12.36 27.23 9.76
N THR A 154 11.69 26.69 8.73
CA THR A 154 10.82 25.51 8.83
C THR A 154 11.25 24.45 7.80
N PRO A 155 12.26 23.62 8.14
CA PRO A 155 12.82 22.64 7.22
C PRO A 155 11.74 21.69 6.70
N LYS A 156 11.54 21.71 5.38
CA LYS A 156 10.58 20.83 4.68
C LYS A 156 11.11 20.50 3.29
N VAL A 157 10.55 19.46 2.69
CA VAL A 157 10.81 19.13 1.29
C VAL A 157 9.89 19.96 0.39
N LEU A 158 10.44 20.52 -0.68
CA LEU A 158 9.69 21.25 -1.72
C LEU A 158 9.85 20.58 -3.08
N MET A 159 8.86 20.70 -3.95
CA MET A 159 9.03 20.30 -5.35
C MET A 159 9.73 21.42 -6.12
N MET A 160 10.57 21.07 -7.10
CA MET A 160 11.16 22.05 -8.03
C MET A 160 10.06 22.83 -8.80
N THR A 161 8.92 22.19 -9.05
CA THR A 161 7.74 22.85 -9.66
C THR A 161 7.23 24.00 -8.80
N ASP A 162 7.16 23.83 -7.47
CA ASP A 162 6.64 24.85 -6.56
C ASP A 162 7.57 26.07 -6.53
N VAL A 163 8.88 25.82 -6.55
CA VAL A 163 9.91 26.87 -6.63
C VAL A 163 9.84 27.62 -7.96
N THR A 164 9.65 26.88 -9.07
CA THR A 164 9.45 27.48 -10.41
C THR A 164 8.18 28.32 -10.46
N SER A 165 7.06 27.82 -9.93
CA SER A 165 5.79 28.56 -9.87
C SER A 165 5.92 29.84 -9.05
N ARG A 166 6.66 29.81 -7.94
CA ARG A 166 6.93 31.00 -7.11
C ARG A 166 7.78 32.03 -7.85
N LEU A 167 8.81 31.62 -8.60
CA LEU A 167 9.60 32.51 -9.44
C LEU A 167 8.71 33.18 -10.51
N VAL A 168 7.90 32.39 -11.21
CA VAL A 168 7.01 32.90 -12.26
C VAL A 168 5.96 33.86 -11.69
N ALA A 169 5.42 33.58 -10.51
CA ALA A 169 4.48 34.48 -9.85
C ALA A 169 5.12 35.83 -9.46
N SER A 170 6.35 35.80 -8.95
CA SER A 170 7.12 37.02 -8.64
C SER A 170 7.42 37.82 -9.91
N MET A 171 7.85 37.16 -10.99
CA MET A 171 8.11 37.81 -12.30
C MET A 171 6.87 38.53 -12.84
N LYS A 172 5.69 37.89 -12.75
CA LYS A 172 4.41 38.52 -13.13
C LYS A 172 4.09 39.75 -12.30
N SER A 173 4.41 39.73 -11.01
CA SER A 173 4.19 40.89 -10.13
C SER A 173 5.07 42.10 -10.48
N PHE A 174 6.19 41.87 -11.17
CA PHE A 174 7.05 42.93 -11.72
C PHE A 174 6.73 43.31 -13.17
N GLY A 175 5.57 42.87 -13.70
CA GLY A 175 5.09 43.26 -15.02
C GLY A 175 5.52 42.35 -16.18
N VAL A 176 6.08 41.18 -15.90
CA VAL A 176 6.48 40.20 -16.93
C VAL A 176 5.45 39.08 -17.07
N ASP A 177 4.57 39.17 -18.07
CA ASP A 177 3.49 38.20 -18.30
C ASP A 177 3.99 36.84 -18.81
N GLN A 178 5.03 36.84 -19.65
CA GLN A 178 5.64 35.63 -20.21
C GLN A 178 7.09 35.46 -19.76
N VAL A 179 7.31 34.48 -18.88
CA VAL A 179 8.65 34.12 -18.43
C VAL A 179 9.31 33.19 -19.45
N GLN A 180 10.44 33.63 -20.01
CA GLN A 180 11.30 32.85 -20.91
C GLN A 180 11.67 31.48 -20.30
N ASP A 181 11.75 30.45 -21.15
CA ASP A 181 12.08 29.09 -20.72
C ASP A 181 13.54 28.93 -20.28
N SER A 182 14.44 29.76 -20.81
CA SER A 182 15.82 29.91 -20.34
C SER A 182 15.84 30.21 -18.83
N THR A 183 15.06 31.20 -18.38
CA THR A 183 14.96 31.63 -16.97
C THR A 183 14.52 30.49 -16.06
N LYS A 184 13.57 29.66 -16.51
CA LYS A 184 13.11 28.46 -15.76
C LYS A 184 14.19 27.37 -15.75
N LYS A 185 14.89 27.18 -16.87
CA LYS A 185 15.97 26.19 -17.02
C LYS A 185 17.18 26.51 -16.12
N HIS A 186 17.51 27.79 -15.97
CA HIS A 186 18.62 28.26 -15.15
C HIS A 186 18.31 28.32 -13.64
N LEU A 187 17.05 28.16 -13.23
CA LEU A 187 16.67 28.14 -11.82
C LEU A 187 17.46 27.09 -11.02
N ARG A 188 17.70 25.91 -11.59
CA ARG A 188 18.52 24.88 -10.94
C ARG A 188 19.93 25.39 -10.62
N GLN A 189 20.55 26.08 -11.57
CA GLN A 189 21.88 26.67 -11.40
C GLN A 189 21.86 27.84 -10.39
N GLY A 190 20.77 28.61 -10.33
CA GLY A 190 20.57 29.62 -9.28
C GLY A 190 20.47 28.99 -7.88
N ILE A 191 19.81 27.85 -7.75
CA ILE A 191 19.69 27.12 -6.48
C ILE A 191 21.03 26.51 -6.04
N GLU A 192 21.97 26.25 -6.95
CA GLU A 192 23.32 25.80 -6.60
C GLU A 192 24.09 26.83 -5.76
N GLU A 193 23.66 28.11 -5.71
CA GLU A 193 24.21 29.13 -4.79
C GLU A 193 24.12 28.71 -3.32
N PHE A 194 23.12 27.91 -2.97
CA PHE A 194 22.95 27.41 -1.60
C PHE A 194 23.93 26.28 -1.24
N GLY A 195 24.71 25.78 -2.20
CA GLY A 195 25.77 24.81 -1.97
C GLY A 195 25.33 23.59 -1.16
N GLY A 196 26.14 23.20 -0.17
CA GLY A 196 25.86 22.04 0.70
C GLY A 196 24.65 22.19 1.61
N PHE A 197 24.03 23.37 1.71
CA PHE A 197 22.87 23.62 2.56
C PHE A 197 21.54 23.21 1.91
N LEU A 198 21.53 22.96 0.60
CA LEU A 198 20.35 22.54 -0.16
C LEU A 198 20.68 21.34 -1.03
N HIS A 199 19.88 20.30 -0.92
CA HIS A 199 20.03 19.07 -1.69
C HIS A 199 18.88 18.94 -2.68
N ILE A 200 19.24 18.66 -3.94
CA ILE A 200 18.28 18.31 -4.98
C ILE A 200 18.29 16.79 -5.14
N ILE A 201 17.16 16.16 -4.84
CA ILE A 201 16.97 14.70 -4.93
C ILE A 201 15.84 14.38 -5.91
N GLN A 202 15.80 13.14 -6.42
CA GLN A 202 14.72 12.68 -7.29
C GLN A 202 13.75 11.80 -6.51
N ASP A 203 12.45 11.95 -6.77
CA ASP A 203 11.44 11.00 -6.31
C ASP A 203 11.42 9.73 -7.17
N HIS A 204 10.59 8.75 -6.80
CA HIS A 204 10.41 7.48 -7.52
C HIS A 204 9.86 7.64 -8.94
N ASN A 205 9.31 8.81 -9.27
CA ASN A 205 8.79 9.16 -10.60
C ASN A 205 9.76 10.08 -11.37
N GLY A 206 10.97 10.30 -10.87
CA GLY A 206 11.98 11.17 -11.47
C GLY A 206 11.74 12.67 -11.27
N LYS A 207 10.76 13.09 -10.45
CA LYS A 207 10.51 14.50 -10.13
C LYS A 207 11.55 15.03 -9.16
N LEU A 208 12.01 16.26 -9.39
CA LEU A 208 13.02 16.91 -8.57
C LEU A 208 12.41 17.50 -7.30
N LEU A 209 12.98 17.10 -6.16
CA LEU A 209 12.69 17.58 -4.82
C LEU A 209 13.87 18.38 -4.29
N ILE A 210 13.58 19.38 -3.46
CA ILE A 210 14.53 20.25 -2.80
C ILE A 210 14.39 20.04 -1.29
N SER A 211 15.49 19.72 -0.63
CA SER A 211 15.55 19.52 0.83
C SER A 211 16.70 20.32 1.42
N PRO A 212 16.49 21.08 2.50
CA PRO A 212 17.60 21.69 3.24
C PRO A 212 18.39 20.64 4.03
N ASP A 213 19.67 20.90 4.29
CA ASP A 213 20.57 20.05 5.10
C ASP A 213 20.09 19.89 6.56
N SER A 214 19.46 20.93 7.10
CA SER A 214 18.86 20.98 8.45
C SER A 214 17.69 20.02 8.64
N LEU A 215 17.17 19.43 7.55
CA LEU A 215 16.16 18.39 7.56
C LEU A 215 16.81 17.01 7.72
N THR A 216 17.13 16.66 8.96
CA THR A 216 17.77 15.38 9.28
C THR A 216 16.82 14.18 9.07
N VAL A 217 17.42 13.01 8.78
CA VAL A 217 16.70 11.73 8.71
C VAL A 217 15.89 11.46 9.99
N GLN A 218 16.40 11.83 11.17
CA GLN A 218 15.70 11.65 12.43
C GLN A 218 14.38 12.44 12.50
N LYS A 219 14.35 13.69 12.02
CA LYS A 219 13.12 14.50 11.96
C LYS A 219 12.09 13.85 11.04
N LEU A 220 12.52 13.47 9.83
CA LEU A 220 11.67 12.80 8.85
C LEU A 220 11.09 11.48 9.38
N VAL A 221 11.90 10.67 10.09
CA VAL A 221 11.43 9.40 10.69
C VAL A 221 10.35 9.66 11.74
N ARG A 222 10.53 10.66 12.61
CA ARG A 222 9.53 11.01 13.64
C ARG A 222 8.22 11.49 13.01
N GLU A 223 8.28 12.37 12.02
CA GLU A 223 7.10 12.85 11.30
C GLU A 223 6.38 11.72 10.55
N ASN A 224 7.12 10.86 9.85
CA ASN A 224 6.56 9.72 9.13
C ASN A 224 5.86 8.74 10.08
N GLN A 225 6.42 8.49 11.27
CA GLN A 225 5.77 7.67 12.28
C GLN A 225 4.48 8.31 12.81
N SER A 226 4.46 9.63 13.00
CA SER A 226 3.25 10.37 13.41
C SER A 226 2.15 10.25 12.36
N LEU A 227 2.48 10.51 11.09
CA LEU A 227 1.55 10.39 9.96
C LEU A 227 1.01 8.96 9.83
N LYS A 228 1.86 7.94 9.96
CA LYS A 228 1.43 6.53 9.94
C LYS A 228 0.45 6.21 11.07
N LYS A 229 0.63 6.78 12.27
CA LYS A 229 -0.31 6.61 13.38
C LYS A 229 -1.66 7.25 13.06
N GLN A 230 -1.67 8.49 12.55
CA GLN A 230 -2.90 9.19 12.17
C GLN A 230 -3.68 8.42 11.09
N LEU A 231 -2.99 7.92 10.07
CA LEU A 231 -3.60 7.18 8.96
C LEU A 231 -4.24 5.86 9.44
N LYS A 232 -3.59 5.15 10.37
CA LYS A 232 -4.18 3.96 11.01
C LYS A 232 -5.44 4.29 11.82
N THR A 233 -5.45 5.41 12.53
CA THR A 233 -6.62 5.84 13.32
C THR A 233 -7.80 6.18 12.42
N LEU A 234 -7.57 6.92 11.33
CA LEU A 234 -8.60 7.28 10.35
C LEU A 234 -9.19 6.03 9.67
N SER A 235 -8.32 5.16 9.15
CA SER A 235 -8.73 3.89 8.51
C SER A 235 -9.58 3.00 9.43
N ARG A 236 -9.27 2.98 10.74
CA ARG A 236 -10.04 2.20 11.73
C ARG A 236 -11.38 2.86 12.07
N GLY A 237 -11.48 4.18 11.97
CA GLY A 237 -12.73 4.94 12.12
C GLY A 237 -13.73 4.56 11.03
N ASP A 238 -13.31 4.63 9.77
CA ASP A 238 -14.15 4.36 8.61
C ASP A 238 -14.68 2.91 8.60
N ALA A 239 -13.82 1.95 8.96
CA ALA A 239 -14.22 0.54 9.05
C ALA A 239 -15.27 0.29 10.14
N LYS A 240 -15.12 0.92 11.31
CA LYS A 240 -16.07 0.77 12.42
C LYS A 240 -17.42 1.42 12.10
N GLU A 241 -17.40 2.57 11.42
CA GLU A 241 -18.60 3.24 10.96
C GLU A 241 -19.36 2.39 9.93
N LEU A 242 -18.64 1.84 8.94
CA LEU A 242 -19.22 0.97 7.93
C LEU A 242 -19.85 -0.29 8.54
N GLN A 243 -19.17 -0.94 9.49
CA GLN A 243 -19.71 -2.08 10.23
C GLN A 243 -20.98 -1.71 10.98
N THR A 244 -20.99 -0.56 11.64
CA THR A 244 -22.16 -0.08 12.39
C THR A 244 -23.34 0.20 11.46
N LYS A 245 -23.09 0.82 10.30
CA LYS A 245 -24.10 1.10 9.29
C LYS A 245 -24.68 -0.18 8.69
N ALA A 246 -23.84 -1.14 8.33
CA ALA A 246 -24.26 -2.45 7.83
C ALA A 246 -25.10 -3.22 8.87
N ALA A 247 -24.67 -3.24 10.13
CA ALA A 247 -25.41 -3.90 11.21
C ALA A 247 -26.79 -3.26 11.45
N LYS A 248 -26.88 -1.92 11.41
CA LYS A 248 -28.17 -1.20 11.51
C LYS A 248 -29.10 -1.54 10.35
N GLN A 249 -28.58 -1.58 9.12
CA GLN A 249 -29.36 -1.93 7.94
C GLN A 249 -29.91 -3.36 8.03
N LEU A 250 -29.06 -4.34 8.34
CA LEU A 250 -29.49 -5.74 8.48
C LEU A 250 -30.59 -5.88 9.53
N ARG A 251 -30.46 -5.21 10.69
CA ARG A 251 -31.51 -5.21 11.72
C ARG A 251 -32.81 -4.60 11.24
N ALA A 252 -32.75 -3.50 10.48
CA ALA A 252 -33.94 -2.86 9.92
C ALA A 252 -34.64 -3.81 8.93
N ASP A 253 -33.90 -4.41 8.01
CA ASP A 253 -34.44 -5.34 7.02
C ASP A 253 -35.11 -6.56 7.66
N ILE A 254 -34.47 -7.14 8.70
CA ILE A 254 -35.04 -8.25 9.48
C ILE A 254 -36.35 -7.82 10.15
N LYS A 255 -36.37 -6.66 10.82
CA LYS A 255 -37.57 -6.17 11.50
C LYS A 255 -38.72 -5.89 10.53
N THR A 256 -38.44 -5.26 9.40
CA THR A 256 -39.45 -4.95 8.38
C THR A 256 -40.06 -6.22 7.82
N LYS A 257 -39.23 -7.21 7.50
CA LYS A 257 -39.71 -8.47 6.92
C LYS A 257 -40.42 -9.36 7.93
N ALA A 258 -40.06 -9.27 9.21
CA ALA A 258 -40.67 -10.03 10.29
C ALA A 258 -41.91 -9.39 10.93
N LYS A 259 -42.27 -8.14 10.56
CA LYS A 259 -43.29 -7.34 11.26
C LYS A 259 -44.67 -8.00 11.29
N ASP A 260 -45.06 -8.66 10.20
CA ASP A 260 -46.39 -9.25 10.02
C ASP A 260 -46.35 -10.78 10.04
N ILE A 261 -45.25 -11.37 10.51
CA ILE A 261 -45.10 -12.83 10.59
C ILE A 261 -45.65 -13.31 11.92
N TYR A 262 -46.77 -14.02 11.85
CA TYR A 262 -47.26 -14.80 12.97
C TYR A 262 -46.33 -16.01 13.20
N GLN A 263 -45.74 -16.09 14.38
CA GLN A 263 -45.04 -17.29 14.83
C GLN A 263 -46.02 -18.11 15.66
N SER A 264 -46.30 -19.35 15.25
CA SER A 264 -47.12 -20.28 16.03
C SER A 264 -46.52 -20.50 17.43
N TRP A 265 -47.41 -20.84 18.37
CA TRP A 265 -47.03 -21.28 19.71
C TRP A 265 -47.81 -22.56 20.02
N PRO A 266 -47.12 -23.71 20.18
CA PRO A 266 -45.66 -23.92 20.12
C PRO A 266 -45.05 -23.62 18.73
N PRO A 267 -43.75 -23.32 18.64
CA PRO A 267 -43.14 -22.91 17.39
C PRO A 267 -42.85 -24.10 16.46
N GLU A 268 -43.62 -24.22 15.39
CA GLU A 268 -43.50 -25.31 14.40
C GLU A 268 -42.59 -24.91 13.24
N ILE A 269 -41.64 -25.76 12.85
CA ILE A 269 -40.73 -25.47 11.73
C ILE A 269 -41.46 -25.40 10.39
N GLU A 270 -42.49 -26.22 10.20
CA GLU A 270 -43.26 -26.29 8.95
C GLU A 270 -44.06 -25.00 8.69
N SER A 271 -44.34 -24.22 9.74
CA SER A 271 -44.97 -22.91 9.63
C SER A 271 -44.07 -21.83 9.02
N VAL A 272 -42.75 -22.08 8.90
CA VAL A 272 -41.76 -21.12 8.45
C VAL A 272 -41.62 -21.15 6.92
N LYS A 273 -42.15 -20.14 6.24
CA LYS A 273 -41.97 -19.96 4.79
C LYS A 273 -40.52 -19.54 4.44
N PRO A 274 -39.95 -20.03 3.33
CA PRO A 274 -38.58 -19.68 2.91
C PRO A 274 -38.41 -18.17 2.61
N ASP A 275 -39.48 -17.48 2.24
CA ASP A 275 -39.47 -16.05 1.92
C ASP A 275 -39.27 -15.13 3.12
N ILE A 276 -39.23 -15.67 4.33
CA ILE A 276 -39.15 -14.90 5.59
C ILE A 276 -37.79 -14.22 5.77
N VAL A 277 -36.72 -14.77 5.17
CA VAL A 277 -35.36 -14.24 5.34
C VAL A 277 -35.13 -13.05 4.39
N PRO A 278 -34.63 -11.90 4.87
CA PRO A 278 -34.24 -10.80 3.98
C PRO A 278 -33.07 -11.17 3.07
N GLU A 279 -33.11 -10.75 1.81
CA GLU A 279 -32.03 -11.02 0.85
C GLU A 279 -30.71 -10.37 1.28
N SER A 280 -30.75 -9.24 1.99
CA SER A 280 -29.56 -8.61 2.56
C SER A 280 -28.88 -9.50 3.61
N LEU A 281 -29.64 -10.21 4.43
CA LEU A 281 -29.14 -11.16 5.40
C LEU A 281 -28.57 -12.41 4.71
N LEU A 282 -29.27 -12.95 3.71
CA LEU A 282 -28.77 -14.09 2.92
C LEU A 282 -27.45 -13.75 2.23
N ARG A 283 -27.36 -12.56 1.62
CA ARG A 283 -26.13 -12.07 1.00
C ARG A 283 -25.01 -11.93 2.02
N PHE A 284 -25.29 -11.32 3.18
CA PHE A 284 -24.31 -11.18 4.25
C PHE A 284 -23.77 -12.55 4.72
N LEU A 285 -24.64 -13.51 4.99
CA LEU A 285 -24.26 -14.85 5.43
C LEU A 285 -23.49 -15.62 4.34
N ARG A 286 -23.92 -15.54 3.09
CA ARG A 286 -23.19 -16.14 1.95
C ARG A 286 -21.80 -15.54 1.82
N THR A 287 -21.66 -14.22 1.88
CA THR A 287 -20.34 -13.55 1.82
C THR A 287 -19.47 -13.97 3.00
N LEU A 288 -20.04 -14.05 4.22
CA LEU A 288 -19.29 -14.44 5.41
C LEU A 288 -18.75 -15.87 5.32
N LEU A 289 -19.58 -16.80 4.82
CA LEU A 289 -19.24 -18.22 4.76
C LEU A 289 -18.38 -18.59 3.54
N THR A 290 -18.54 -17.89 2.42
CA THR A 290 -17.88 -18.25 1.14
C THR A 290 -16.79 -17.29 0.72
N GLY A 291 -16.71 -16.10 1.34
CA GLY A 291 -15.84 -15.01 0.89
C GLY A 291 -16.23 -14.42 -0.48
N SER A 292 -17.35 -14.84 -1.08
CA SER A 292 -17.79 -14.43 -2.41
C SER A 292 -19.07 -13.61 -2.37
N ASN A 293 -19.06 -12.45 -3.03
CA ASN A 293 -20.24 -11.62 -3.25
C ASN A 293 -21.05 -12.01 -4.49
N LYS A 294 -20.58 -12.98 -5.28
CA LYS A 294 -21.30 -13.44 -6.48
C LYS A 294 -22.31 -14.50 -6.08
N SER A 295 -23.55 -14.36 -6.55
CA SER A 295 -24.50 -15.47 -6.59
C SER A 295 -23.98 -16.50 -7.59
N ARG A 296 -23.05 -17.37 -7.15
CA ARG A 296 -22.82 -18.60 -7.88
C ARG A 296 -24.10 -19.41 -7.71
N SER A 297 -24.94 -19.41 -8.74
CA SER A 297 -25.75 -20.57 -9.07
C SER A 297 -24.79 -21.70 -9.45
N SER A 298 -24.07 -22.24 -8.47
CA SER A 298 -23.29 -23.44 -8.69
C SER A 298 -24.26 -24.60 -8.64
N ALA A 299 -24.60 -25.08 -9.83
CA ALA A 299 -25.03 -26.43 -10.13
C ALA A 299 -23.98 -27.45 -9.66
N ALA A 300 -23.76 -27.54 -8.35
CA ALA A 300 -23.22 -28.72 -7.69
C ALA A 300 -24.44 -29.43 -7.11
N GLY A 301 -24.88 -30.49 -7.79
CA GLY A 301 -26.10 -31.25 -7.50
C GLY A 301 -26.06 -32.02 -6.18
N GLY A 302 -25.92 -31.31 -5.06
CA GLY A 302 -26.24 -31.82 -3.74
C GLY A 302 -27.52 -31.15 -3.26
N ASN A 303 -28.68 -31.70 -3.61
CA ASN A 303 -29.98 -31.14 -3.23
C ASN A 303 -30.31 -31.34 -1.73
N SER A 304 -29.42 -31.96 -0.93
CA SER A 304 -29.65 -32.20 0.49
C SER A 304 -28.38 -32.14 1.35
N VAL A 305 -28.55 -31.81 2.64
CA VAL A 305 -27.47 -31.80 3.66
C VAL A 305 -26.80 -33.18 3.78
N ASN A 306 -27.57 -34.26 3.67
CA ASN A 306 -27.06 -35.62 3.76
C ASN A 306 -26.19 -35.97 2.55
N GLU A 307 -26.56 -35.52 1.35
CA GLU A 307 -25.78 -35.72 0.13
C GLU A 307 -24.41 -35.04 0.24
N LEU A 308 -24.38 -33.77 0.67
CA LEU A 308 -23.12 -33.07 0.90
C LEU A 308 -22.28 -33.72 2.01
N ARG A 309 -22.92 -34.21 3.08
CA ARG A 309 -22.25 -34.96 4.15
C ARG A 309 -21.65 -36.26 3.60
N TYR A 310 -22.38 -37.00 2.76
CA TYR A 310 -21.92 -38.23 2.11
C TYR A 310 -20.73 -37.98 1.18
N GLN A 311 -20.81 -36.96 0.32
CA GLN A 311 -19.71 -36.55 -0.56
C GLN A 311 -18.44 -36.21 0.25
N LEU A 312 -18.58 -35.52 1.39
CA LEU A 312 -17.44 -35.21 2.25
C LEU A 312 -16.83 -36.47 2.88
N ILE A 313 -17.66 -37.45 3.26
CA ILE A 313 -17.20 -38.77 3.75
C ILE A 313 -16.45 -39.51 2.64
N CYS A 314 -16.93 -39.47 1.39
CA CYS A 314 -16.28 -40.08 0.22
C CYS A 314 -14.89 -39.49 -0.01
N VAL A 315 -14.80 -38.16 -0.05
CA VAL A 315 -13.52 -37.45 -0.25
C VAL A 315 -12.53 -37.75 0.87
N LYS A 316 -13.00 -37.83 2.11
CA LYS A 316 -12.15 -38.10 3.29
C LYS A 316 -11.89 -39.58 3.55
N ARG A 317 -12.37 -40.51 2.71
CA ARG A 317 -12.09 -41.96 2.79
C ARG A 317 -12.27 -42.59 4.18
N ARG A 318 -13.25 -42.13 4.96
CA ARG A 318 -13.53 -42.56 6.35
C ARG A 318 -12.45 -42.22 7.38
N GLU A 319 -11.46 -41.41 7.03
CA GLU A 319 -10.46 -40.88 7.97
C GLU A 319 -11.05 -39.74 8.82
N ALA A 320 -12.24 -39.26 8.47
CA ALA A 320 -12.96 -38.27 9.24
C ALA A 320 -13.67 -38.92 10.43
N GLU A 321 -13.35 -38.47 11.63
CA GLU A 321 -14.17 -38.78 12.80
C GLU A 321 -15.57 -38.15 12.65
N SER A 322 -16.59 -38.75 13.25
CA SER A 322 -17.96 -38.27 13.17
C SER A 322 -18.10 -36.80 13.62
N SER A 323 -17.29 -36.38 14.60
CA SER A 323 -17.17 -35.01 15.12
C SER A 323 -16.68 -34.00 14.08
N GLN A 324 -15.97 -34.44 13.03
CA GLN A 324 -15.39 -33.61 11.98
C GLN A 324 -16.31 -33.48 10.75
N LEU A 325 -17.49 -34.09 10.80
CA LEU A 325 -18.47 -34.09 9.72
C LEU A 325 -19.63 -33.13 10.07
N PRO A 326 -20.17 -32.38 9.10
CA PRO A 326 -21.33 -31.51 9.31
C PRO A 326 -22.55 -32.35 9.72
N PRO A 327 -23.44 -31.91 10.61
CA PRO A 327 -24.56 -32.73 11.11
C PRO A 327 -25.39 -33.31 9.97
N CYS A 328 -25.98 -34.49 10.18
CA CYS A 328 -26.99 -34.99 9.25
C CYS A 328 -28.24 -34.09 9.28
N ARG A 329 -29.09 -34.19 8.25
CA ARG A 329 -30.33 -33.42 8.12
C ARG A 329 -31.21 -33.55 9.38
N ASP A 330 -31.31 -34.75 9.94
CA ASP A 330 -32.14 -35.02 11.11
C ASP A 330 -31.58 -34.34 12.38
N CYS A 331 -30.29 -34.52 12.67
CA CYS A 331 -29.62 -33.82 13.76
C CYS A 331 -29.69 -32.29 13.62
N LEU A 332 -29.55 -31.77 12.40
CA LEU A 332 -29.69 -30.35 12.11
C LEU A 332 -31.13 -29.86 12.34
N SER A 333 -32.12 -30.64 11.90
CA SER A 333 -33.54 -30.35 12.12
C SER A 333 -33.87 -30.27 13.61
N LEU A 334 -33.49 -31.28 14.40
CA LEU A 334 -33.70 -31.31 15.84
C LEU A 334 -32.99 -30.15 16.55
N HIS A 335 -31.77 -29.81 16.13
CA HIS A 335 -31.07 -28.62 16.64
C HIS A 335 -31.83 -27.33 16.34
N ALA A 336 -32.34 -27.17 15.12
CA ALA A 336 -33.14 -26.02 14.73
C ALA A 336 -34.45 -25.94 15.55
N GLN A 337 -35.11 -27.07 15.82
CA GLN A 337 -36.31 -27.13 16.67
C GLN A 337 -36.00 -26.63 18.08
N ARG A 338 -34.91 -27.13 18.69
CA ARG A 338 -34.49 -26.69 20.02
C ARG A 338 -34.16 -25.20 20.07
N ALA A 339 -33.39 -24.72 19.11
CA ALA A 339 -33.00 -23.31 19.05
C ALA A 339 -34.23 -22.39 18.84
N ASN A 340 -35.15 -22.80 17.97
CA ASN A 340 -36.40 -22.08 17.72
C ASN A 340 -37.29 -22.05 18.97
N PHE A 341 -37.42 -23.17 19.67
CA PHE A 341 -38.16 -23.27 20.93
C PHE A 341 -37.57 -22.34 22.01
N GLN A 342 -36.26 -22.38 22.22
CA GLN A 342 -35.58 -21.48 23.15
C GLN A 342 -35.76 -20.00 22.79
N ALA A 343 -35.60 -19.65 21.52
CA ALA A 343 -35.80 -18.27 21.06
C ALA A 343 -37.26 -17.80 21.24
N ALA A 344 -38.22 -18.68 20.98
CA ALA A 344 -39.64 -18.40 21.16
C ALA A 344 -40.00 -18.18 22.65
N ILE A 345 -39.35 -18.88 23.58
CA ILE A 345 -39.47 -18.62 25.02
C ILE A 345 -38.91 -17.25 25.37
N TRP A 346 -37.68 -16.95 24.92
CA TRP A 346 -37.05 -15.65 25.21
C TRP A 346 -37.84 -14.47 24.66
N ARG A 347 -38.51 -14.64 23.51
CA ARG A 347 -39.41 -13.62 22.95
C ARG A 347 -40.59 -13.29 23.86
N ARG A 348 -40.97 -14.22 24.74
CA ARG A 348 -42.09 -14.13 25.68
C ARG A 348 -41.64 -13.78 27.10
N CYS A 349 -40.40 -13.35 27.31
CA CYS A 349 -39.84 -13.07 28.64
C CYS A 349 -40.60 -12.01 29.46
N LEU A 350 -41.44 -11.19 28.81
CA LEU A 350 -42.27 -10.17 29.46
C LEU A 350 -43.69 -10.65 29.80
N GLU A 351 -44.07 -11.86 29.38
CA GLU A 351 -45.38 -12.45 29.70
C GLU A 351 -45.38 -12.98 31.14
N PRO A 352 -46.22 -12.45 32.06
CA PRO A 352 -46.16 -12.78 33.49
C PRO A 352 -46.46 -14.25 33.81
N LYS A 353 -47.23 -14.93 32.96
CA LYS A 353 -47.58 -16.36 33.05
C LYS A 353 -47.68 -16.96 31.65
N ALA A 354 -46.54 -17.15 30.99
CA ALA A 354 -46.50 -17.84 29.71
C ALA A 354 -46.91 -19.32 29.90
N ASN A 355 -47.89 -19.80 29.13
CA ASN A 355 -48.20 -21.23 29.06
C ASN A 355 -47.09 -21.92 28.27
N MET A 356 -46.23 -22.66 28.95
CA MET A 356 -45.05 -23.31 28.37
C MET A 356 -45.42 -24.72 27.88
N PRO A 357 -45.41 -24.96 26.56
CA PRO A 357 -45.65 -26.28 26.02
C PRO A 357 -44.47 -27.21 26.30
N SER A 358 -44.69 -28.52 26.20
CA SER A 358 -43.67 -29.51 26.48
C SER A 358 -42.46 -29.36 25.54
N PRO A 359 -41.22 -29.38 26.06
CA PRO A 359 -40.02 -29.36 25.24
C PRO A 359 -39.81 -30.66 24.45
N SER A 360 -40.49 -31.76 24.82
CA SER A 360 -40.26 -33.10 24.25
C SER A 360 -40.58 -33.20 22.76
N GLU A 361 -41.46 -32.34 22.24
CA GLU A 361 -41.76 -32.27 20.79
C GLU A 361 -40.82 -31.33 20.01
N HIS A 362 -39.90 -30.66 20.71
CA HIS A 362 -39.01 -29.64 20.15
C HIS A 362 -37.54 -30.08 20.18
N GLY A 363 -37.30 -31.38 20.02
CA GLY A 363 -35.97 -31.98 19.96
C GLY A 363 -35.34 -32.28 21.33
N TRP A 364 -36.16 -32.39 22.37
CA TRP A 364 -35.79 -32.90 23.69
C TRP A 364 -36.54 -34.21 23.98
N THR A 365 -36.09 -34.92 25.00
CA THR A 365 -36.76 -36.08 25.61
C THR A 365 -36.76 -35.87 27.11
N GLU A 366 -37.80 -36.32 27.78
CA GLU A 366 -37.90 -36.25 29.24
C GLU A 366 -37.76 -37.65 29.82
N GLU A 367 -36.67 -37.87 30.55
CA GLU A 367 -36.38 -39.12 31.24
C GLU A 367 -36.10 -38.80 32.71
N ASP A 368 -36.82 -39.43 33.63
CA ASP A 368 -36.69 -39.22 35.08
C ASP A 368 -36.77 -37.74 35.52
N GLY A 369 -37.63 -36.95 34.87
CA GLY A 369 -37.79 -35.51 35.14
C GLY A 369 -36.59 -34.66 34.70
N LYS A 370 -35.69 -35.20 33.87
CA LYS A 370 -34.58 -34.48 33.25
C LYS A 370 -34.77 -34.38 31.75
N LEU A 371 -34.43 -33.20 31.22
CA LEU A 371 -34.44 -32.97 29.78
C LEU A 371 -33.13 -33.43 29.15
N ASN A 372 -33.22 -34.44 28.30
CA ASN A 372 -32.13 -34.97 27.49
C ASN A 372 -32.26 -34.52 26.04
N ILE A 373 -31.14 -34.25 25.39
CA ILE A 373 -31.11 -33.84 23.98
C ILE A 373 -31.46 -35.04 23.10
N LEU A 374 -32.50 -34.90 22.27
CA LEU A 374 -32.75 -35.82 21.18
C LEU A 374 -31.80 -35.47 20.03
N TRP A 375 -30.76 -36.29 19.84
CA TRP A 375 -29.73 -36.05 18.82
C TRP A 375 -30.18 -36.50 17.43
N MET A 376 -30.88 -37.63 17.35
CA MET A 376 -31.40 -38.23 16.11
C MET A 376 -32.69 -38.99 16.44
N ARG A 377 -33.62 -39.06 15.49
CA ARG A 377 -34.87 -39.83 15.56
C ARG A 377 -34.67 -41.31 15.25
N SER A 378 -33.60 -41.64 14.51
CA SER A 378 -33.29 -43.01 14.10
C SER A 378 -31.79 -43.28 14.22
N ALA A 379 -31.44 -44.55 14.33
CA ALA A 379 -30.05 -44.98 14.30
C ALA A 379 -29.40 -44.56 12.95
N PRO A 380 -28.13 -44.12 12.95
CA PRO A 380 -27.45 -43.62 11.76
C PRO A 380 -27.28 -44.69 10.66
N ALA A 381 -27.28 -45.97 11.03
CA ALA A 381 -27.40 -47.13 10.15
C ALA A 381 -27.73 -48.37 11.02
N PRO A 382 -28.35 -49.43 10.47
CA PRO A 382 -28.42 -50.72 11.14
C PRO A 382 -27.02 -51.27 11.42
N GLU A 383 -26.79 -51.90 12.59
CA GLU A 383 -25.48 -52.43 13.01
C GLU A 383 -24.82 -53.33 11.93
N VAL A 384 -25.64 -54.16 11.26
CA VAL A 384 -25.22 -55.09 10.19
C VAL A 384 -24.62 -54.37 8.98
N VAL A 385 -25.04 -53.12 8.73
CA VAL A 385 -24.56 -52.30 7.61
C VAL A 385 -23.20 -51.67 7.94
N LEU A 386 -22.89 -51.40 9.22
CA LEU A 386 -21.64 -50.75 9.63
C LEU A 386 -20.40 -51.64 9.43
N GLU A 387 -20.57 -52.97 9.45
CA GLU A 387 -19.48 -53.95 9.31
C GLU A 387 -19.03 -54.22 7.86
N LEU A 388 -19.83 -53.85 6.84
CA LEU A 388 -19.64 -54.28 5.44
C LEU A 388 -19.35 -53.15 4.43
N LEU A 389 -18.75 -52.07 4.88
CA LEU A 389 -18.98 -50.79 4.19
C LEU A 389 -18.09 -50.45 2.96
N ALA A 390 -16.94 -51.11 2.74
CA ALA A 390 -16.09 -50.82 1.58
C ALA A 390 -14.95 -51.83 1.38
N CYS A 391 -14.63 -52.18 0.12
CA CYS A 391 -13.41 -52.91 -0.19
C CYS A 391 -12.17 -52.00 -0.22
N LYS A 392 -11.00 -52.57 0.09
CA LYS A 392 -9.69 -51.89 0.06
C LYS A 392 -8.92 -52.08 -1.24
N CYS A 393 -9.58 -52.61 -2.28
CA CYS A 393 -8.96 -52.90 -3.58
C CYS A 393 -8.39 -51.62 -4.21
N SER A 394 -7.14 -51.67 -4.70
CA SER A 394 -6.45 -50.49 -5.22
C SER A 394 -6.31 -50.44 -6.73
N ARG A 395 -6.57 -51.53 -7.44
CA ARG A 395 -6.36 -51.64 -8.90
C ARG A 395 -7.58 -52.25 -9.62
N VAL A 396 -8.03 -53.41 -9.15
CA VAL A 396 -9.19 -54.14 -9.71
C VAL A 396 -9.94 -54.82 -8.56
N CYS A 397 -11.27 -54.82 -8.61
CA CYS A 397 -12.10 -55.62 -7.71
C CYS A 397 -12.41 -56.97 -8.37
N LYS A 398 -11.86 -58.05 -7.81
CA LYS A 398 -12.09 -59.43 -8.27
C LYS A 398 -12.16 -60.36 -7.06
N LEU A 399 -12.81 -61.51 -7.22
CA LEU A 399 -12.73 -62.58 -6.23
C LEU A 399 -11.32 -63.20 -6.23
N PRO A 400 -10.79 -63.64 -5.07
CA PRO A 400 -11.37 -63.52 -3.73
C PRO A 400 -10.97 -62.22 -2.99
N ASP A 401 -10.15 -61.36 -3.62
CA ASP A 401 -9.50 -60.22 -2.96
C ASP A 401 -10.46 -59.08 -2.57
N CYS A 402 -11.63 -59.01 -3.19
CA CYS A 402 -12.61 -57.96 -2.95
C CYS A 402 -13.66 -58.38 -1.92
N ALA A 403 -13.62 -57.77 -0.74
CA ALA A 403 -14.60 -57.99 0.31
C ALA A 403 -16.05 -57.72 -0.14
N CYS A 404 -16.29 -56.75 -1.03
CA CYS A 404 -17.64 -56.52 -1.58
C CYS A 404 -18.12 -57.73 -2.38
N LEU A 405 -17.32 -58.21 -3.33
CA LEU A 405 -17.67 -59.37 -4.16
C LEU A 405 -17.81 -60.66 -3.34
N VAL A 406 -16.94 -60.88 -2.35
CA VAL A 406 -17.01 -62.04 -1.45
C VAL A 406 -18.34 -62.07 -0.69
N ASN A 407 -18.86 -60.91 -0.32
CA ASN A 407 -20.14 -60.78 0.38
C ASN A 407 -21.33 -60.55 -0.58
N GLY A 408 -21.15 -60.70 -1.90
CA GLY A 408 -22.22 -60.51 -2.88
C GLY A 408 -22.70 -59.06 -3.05
N LEU A 409 -21.91 -58.08 -2.62
CA LEU A 409 -22.24 -56.66 -2.67
C LEU A 409 -21.61 -55.97 -3.89
N THR A 410 -22.30 -54.94 -4.42
CA THR A 410 -21.73 -54.00 -5.38
C THR A 410 -20.74 -53.06 -4.70
N CYS A 411 -19.69 -52.65 -5.41
CA CYS A 411 -18.77 -51.64 -4.91
C CYS A 411 -19.47 -50.27 -4.90
N THR A 412 -19.27 -49.50 -3.83
CA THR A 412 -19.81 -48.15 -3.65
C THR A 412 -18.71 -47.10 -3.75
N ASP A 413 -19.05 -45.80 -3.78
CA ASP A 413 -18.06 -44.71 -3.80
C ASP A 413 -17.19 -44.64 -2.54
N MET A 414 -17.57 -45.38 -1.50
CA MET A 414 -16.78 -45.61 -0.28
C MET A 414 -15.60 -46.56 -0.51
N CYS A 415 -15.60 -47.34 -1.60
CA CYS A 415 -14.52 -48.25 -1.96
C CYS A 415 -13.30 -47.48 -2.45
N LYS A 416 -12.10 -48.02 -2.19
CA LYS A 416 -10.84 -47.37 -2.58
C LYS A 416 -10.69 -47.19 -4.10
N LEU A 417 -11.26 -48.10 -4.89
CA LEU A 417 -11.28 -48.01 -6.35
C LEU A 417 -12.56 -47.30 -6.81
N GLN A 418 -12.40 -46.10 -7.37
CA GLN A 418 -13.51 -45.22 -7.77
C GLN A 418 -14.17 -45.60 -9.10
N THR A 419 -13.43 -46.25 -10.00
CA THR A 419 -13.92 -46.74 -11.29
C THR A 419 -13.88 -48.25 -11.29
N CYS A 420 -14.91 -48.86 -10.71
CA CYS A 420 -15.00 -50.30 -10.55
C CYS A 420 -16.07 -50.87 -11.47
N THR A 421 -15.77 -51.96 -12.16
CA THR A 421 -16.77 -52.69 -12.97
C THR A 421 -17.89 -53.34 -12.14
N ASN A 422 -17.72 -53.41 -10.82
CA ASN A 422 -18.70 -53.92 -9.86
C ASN A 422 -19.53 -52.80 -9.19
N GLN A 423 -19.49 -51.56 -9.69
CA GLN A 423 -20.40 -50.49 -9.25
C GLN A 423 -21.77 -50.65 -9.93
N ALA A 424 -22.85 -50.39 -9.18
CA ALA A 424 -24.19 -50.36 -9.76
C ALA A 424 -24.33 -49.17 -10.73
N VAL A 425 -24.88 -49.42 -11.92
CA VAL A 425 -25.29 -48.35 -12.83
C VAL A 425 -26.56 -47.73 -12.23
N GLN A 426 -26.56 -46.43 -11.95
CA GLN A 426 -27.73 -45.73 -11.40
C GLN A 426 -28.93 -45.91 -12.33
N GLN A 427 -29.88 -46.76 -11.95
CA GLN A 427 -31.23 -46.72 -12.49
C GLN A 427 -31.96 -45.66 -11.65
N GLN A 428 -32.50 -44.63 -12.31
CA GLN A 428 -33.42 -43.69 -11.66
C GLN A 428 -34.59 -44.51 -11.11
N GLU A 429 -34.80 -44.48 -9.79
CA GLU A 429 -36.04 -44.99 -9.21
C GLU A 429 -37.22 -44.22 -9.82
N PRO A 430 -38.28 -44.89 -10.31
CA PRO A 430 -39.48 -44.20 -10.75
C PRO A 430 -40.09 -43.44 -9.57
N ASP A 431 -40.49 -42.19 -9.81
CA ASP A 431 -41.33 -41.40 -8.90
C ASP A 431 -42.53 -42.26 -8.47
N LEU A 432 -42.59 -42.61 -7.19
CA LEU A 432 -43.83 -43.09 -6.59
C LEU A 432 -44.74 -41.87 -6.46
N GLU A 433 -45.61 -41.68 -7.45
CA GLU A 433 -46.74 -40.76 -7.30
C GLU A 433 -47.54 -41.17 -6.06
N PRO A 434 -47.96 -40.20 -5.22
CA PRO A 434 -48.78 -40.51 -4.06
C PRO A 434 -50.15 -40.99 -4.53
N ASP A 435 -50.52 -42.21 -4.11
CA ASP A 435 -51.88 -42.74 -4.23
C ASP A 435 -52.88 -41.70 -3.70
N SER A 436 -53.69 -41.17 -4.60
CA SER A 436 -54.94 -40.50 -4.26
C SER A 436 -55.91 -41.59 -3.78
N GLU A 437 -56.06 -41.72 -2.46
CA GLU A 437 -57.20 -42.44 -1.89
C GLU A 437 -58.46 -41.61 -2.13
N ASP A 438 -59.15 -41.92 -3.23
CA ASP A 438 -60.59 -41.79 -3.33
C ASP A 438 -61.21 -42.77 -2.33
N SER A 439 -61.87 -42.24 -1.29
CA SER A 439 -62.90 -42.98 -0.57
C SER A 439 -64.21 -42.18 -0.64
N GLN A 440 -65.09 -42.69 -1.50
CA GLN A 440 -66.50 -42.36 -1.58
C GLN A 440 -67.24 -42.84 -0.31
N ASP A 441 -68.16 -41.99 0.13
CA ASP A 441 -69.48 -42.23 0.74
C ASP A 441 -69.63 -43.20 1.93
N GLU A 442 -70.01 -42.65 3.09
CA GLU A 442 -71.39 -42.73 3.65
C GLU A 442 -71.68 -41.59 4.63
#